data_AF-A0A8R1DM24-F1
#
_entry.id   AF-A0A8R1DM24-F1
#
_cell.length_a   1.000
_cell.length_b   1.000
_cell.length_c   1.000
_cell.angle_alpha   90.00
_cell.angle_beta   90.00
_cell.angle_gamma   90.00
#
_symmetry.space_group_name_H-M   'P 1'
#
loop_
_entity.id
_entity.type
_entity.pdbx_description
1 polymer ?
#
loop_
_entity_poly.entity_id
_entity_poly.type
_entity_poly.pdbx_seq_one_letter_code
_entity_poly.pdbx_strand_id
1 'polypeptide(L)'
;MRLWGNYFRVVIVLISFLCLVSVCSNYIIINFTFICMKDDMEGAVDVNGTLKSIYDYTPTEKKYILWAVAFGTMVGTFPINVLYVQYGAKLPFFFAGVLSAVTTGLTPWAAASGSMWIFIALRFLQICDSSLGWKWSFYLHAAACLVVFGVWVLVYKDDPQLHKSVSGKELGRIQKNKSEAHIGHRDGKGKSKLVVPYRSIFLSPVVITVWLCAFTELSTLILIATYAPIYFRSVLGFDANILSFVFFTDKPAVWTESPDVGGVKYSKNSEKDGRRDEERGGDVKI
;
A
#
# COMPACT_ATOMS: atom_id res chain seq x y z
N MET A 1 -23.34 -24.87 -21.13
CA MET A 1 -23.95 -23.99 -20.10
C MET A 1 -23.10 -22.73 -19.94
N ARG A 2 -23.70 -21.53 -19.82
CA ARG A 2 -22.97 -20.29 -19.46
C ARG A 2 -23.11 -20.07 -17.95
N LEU A 3 -22.01 -20.20 -17.21
CA LEU A 3 -22.02 -20.18 -15.74
C LEU A 3 -22.43 -18.82 -15.12
N TRP A 4 -22.26 -17.71 -15.87
CA TRP A 4 -22.34 -16.33 -15.35
C TRP A 4 -23.43 -15.44 -15.99
N GLY A 5 -24.33 -16.04 -16.79
CA GLY A 5 -25.48 -15.33 -17.37
C GLY A 5 -25.13 -14.16 -18.29
N ASN A 6 -25.52 -12.94 -17.89
CA ASN A 6 -25.30 -11.67 -18.61
C ASN A 6 -24.47 -10.65 -17.80
N TYR A 7 -23.73 -11.13 -16.79
CA TYR A 7 -23.03 -10.30 -15.81
C TYR A 7 -21.52 -10.60 -15.77
N PHE A 8 -20.97 -11.27 -16.79
CA PHE A 8 -19.58 -11.70 -16.80
C PHE A 8 -18.59 -10.54 -16.65
N ARG A 9 -18.91 -9.36 -17.19
CA ARG A 9 -18.15 -8.12 -17.00
C ARG A 9 -17.94 -7.73 -15.51
N VAL A 10 -18.91 -8.04 -14.64
CA VAL A 10 -18.81 -7.74 -13.20
C VAL A 10 -17.78 -8.65 -12.55
N VAL A 11 -17.72 -9.91 -12.97
CA VAL A 11 -16.70 -10.89 -12.56
C VAL A 11 -15.31 -10.38 -12.94
N ILE A 12 -15.14 -9.89 -14.18
CA ILE A 12 -13.87 -9.30 -14.62
C ILE A 12 -13.49 -8.09 -13.77
N VAL A 13 -14.42 -7.16 -13.49
CA VAL A 13 -14.16 -5.99 -12.64
C VAL A 13 -13.75 -6.41 -11.22
N LEU A 14 -14.41 -7.40 -10.63
CA LEU A 14 -14.05 -7.92 -9.31
C LEU A 14 -12.66 -8.57 -9.30
N ILE A 15 -12.31 -9.36 -10.31
CA ILE A 15 -10.97 -9.96 -10.42
C ILE A 15 -9.91 -8.86 -10.65
N SER A 16 -10.17 -7.87 -11.52
CA SER A 16 -9.28 -6.71 -11.71
C SER A 16 -9.06 -5.94 -10.41
N PHE A 17 -10.11 -5.72 -9.63
CA PHE A 17 -10.03 -5.07 -8.32
C PHE A 17 -9.16 -5.87 -7.35
N LEU A 18 -9.35 -7.19 -7.25
CA LEU A 18 -8.51 -8.06 -6.42
C LEU A 18 -7.04 -8.06 -6.88
N CYS A 19 -6.78 -8.03 -8.19
CA CYS A 19 -5.42 -7.89 -8.74
C CYS A 19 -4.78 -6.57 -8.28
N LEU A 20 -5.51 -5.46 -8.40
CA LEU A 20 -5.03 -4.13 -8.00
C LEU A 20 -4.78 -4.06 -6.49
N VAL A 21 -5.72 -4.54 -5.67
CA VAL A 21 -5.56 -4.63 -4.21
C VAL A 21 -4.32 -5.44 -3.84
N SER A 22 -4.07 -6.58 -4.51
CA SER A 22 -2.89 -7.39 -4.24
C SER A 22 -1.58 -6.68 -4.58
N VAL A 23 -1.50 -5.95 -5.70
CA VAL A 23 -0.31 -5.17 -6.06
C VAL A 23 -0.10 -3.98 -5.12
N CYS A 24 -1.17 -3.27 -4.75
CA CYS A 24 -1.11 -2.19 -3.76
C CYS A 24 -0.70 -2.70 -2.37
N SER A 25 -1.13 -3.90 -1.99
CA SER A 25 -0.74 -4.54 -0.73
C SER A 25 0.74 -4.94 -0.73
N ASN A 26 1.24 -5.55 -1.82
CA ASN A 26 2.66 -5.81 -2.06
C ASN A 26 3.53 -4.54 -1.98
N TYR A 27 3.00 -3.37 -2.36
CA TYR A 27 3.68 -2.08 -2.25
C TYR A 27 3.71 -1.57 -0.79
N ILE A 28 2.58 -1.64 -0.07
CA ILE A 28 2.46 -1.05 1.27
C ILE A 28 3.18 -1.87 2.35
N ILE A 29 3.31 -3.19 2.17
CA ILE A 29 3.82 -4.14 3.18
C ILE A 29 5.18 -3.74 3.78
N ILE A 30 6.07 -3.14 2.99
CA ILE A 30 7.42 -2.76 3.44
C ILE A 30 7.39 -1.64 4.50
N ASN A 31 6.38 -0.75 4.48
CA ASN A 31 6.22 0.32 5.47
C ASN A 31 6.01 -0.23 6.89
N PHE A 32 5.13 -1.23 7.03
CA PHE A 32 4.91 -1.92 8.30
C PHE A 32 6.09 -2.82 8.67
N THR A 33 6.71 -3.44 7.68
CA THR A 33 7.89 -4.31 7.87
C THR A 33 9.05 -3.56 8.52
N PHE A 34 9.33 -2.31 8.13
CA PHE A 34 10.38 -1.47 8.74
C PHE A 34 10.25 -1.28 10.25
N ILE A 35 9.08 -1.54 10.82
CA ILE A 35 8.84 -1.58 12.27
C ILE A 35 9.24 -2.96 12.78
N CYS A 36 8.59 -4.02 12.27
CA CYS A 36 8.75 -5.39 12.78
C CYS A 36 10.13 -6.02 12.52
N MET A 37 10.93 -5.51 11.57
CA MET A 37 12.29 -6.00 11.30
C MET A 37 13.40 -5.25 12.06
N LYS A 38 13.12 -4.07 12.61
CA LYS A 38 14.15 -3.26 13.29
C LYS A 38 14.76 -3.99 14.49
N ASP A 39 13.91 -4.70 15.23
CA ASP A 39 14.27 -5.36 16.48
C ASP A 39 14.66 -6.85 16.26
N ASP A 40 14.73 -7.28 14.99
CA ASP A 40 15.21 -8.60 14.59
C ASP A 40 16.75 -8.65 14.65
N MET A 41 17.28 -9.39 15.62
CA MET A 41 18.73 -9.50 15.87
C MET A 41 19.41 -10.63 15.08
N GLU A 42 18.72 -11.28 14.14
CA GLU A 42 19.32 -12.28 13.26
C GLU A 42 20.46 -11.65 12.42
N GLY A 43 21.70 -12.09 12.66
CA GLY A 43 22.89 -11.53 12.00
C GLY A 43 23.34 -10.16 12.52
N ALA A 44 22.87 -9.72 13.70
CA ALA A 44 23.25 -8.45 14.30
C ALA A 44 24.77 -8.28 14.50
N VAL A 45 25.24 -7.03 14.40
CA VAL A 45 26.65 -6.65 14.46
C VAL A 45 26.89 -5.78 15.70
N ASP A 46 28.01 -6.00 16.39
CA ASP A 46 28.45 -5.09 17.46
C ASP A 46 28.98 -3.79 16.86
N VAL A 47 28.40 -2.67 17.28
CA VAL A 47 28.89 -1.32 16.96
C VAL A 47 29.17 -0.59 18.27
N ASN A 48 30.45 -0.39 18.56
CA ASN A 48 30.95 0.29 19.76
C ASN A 48 30.42 -0.31 21.08
N GLY A 49 30.33 -1.64 21.20
CA GLY A 49 29.83 -2.35 22.38
C GLY A 49 28.30 -2.41 22.46
N THR A 50 27.60 -2.06 21.38
CA THR A 50 26.13 -2.14 21.29
C THR A 50 25.75 -3.09 20.17
N LEU A 51 25.07 -4.18 20.49
CA LEU A 51 24.56 -5.12 19.48
C LEU A 51 23.42 -4.47 18.69
N LYS A 52 23.60 -4.33 17.37
CA LYS A 52 22.67 -3.63 16.48
C LYS A 52 22.19 -4.53 15.35
N SER A 53 20.88 -4.58 15.13
CA SER A 53 20.27 -5.25 13.98
C SER A 53 20.78 -4.68 12.65
N ILE A 54 21.08 -5.56 11.70
CA ILE A 54 21.40 -5.20 10.30
C ILE A 54 20.21 -4.56 9.55
N TYR A 55 19.01 -4.62 10.12
CA TYR A 55 17.79 -4.04 9.55
C TYR A 55 17.35 -2.72 10.24
N ASP A 56 18.12 -2.17 11.19
CA ASP A 56 17.86 -0.84 11.76
C ASP A 56 18.32 0.30 10.83
N TYR A 57 17.60 0.43 9.71
CA TYR A 57 17.77 1.50 8.74
C TYR A 57 17.40 2.86 9.32
N THR A 58 18.25 3.86 9.07
CA THR A 58 17.99 5.27 9.38
C THR A 58 16.76 5.80 8.62
N PRO A 59 16.14 6.91 9.08
CA PRO A 59 15.05 7.55 8.33
C PRO A 59 15.46 7.95 6.90
N THR A 60 16.74 8.25 6.68
CA THR A 60 17.27 8.58 5.36
C THR A 60 17.39 7.36 4.44
N GLU A 61 17.78 6.19 4.94
CA GLU A 61 17.80 4.96 4.13
C GLU A 61 16.38 4.48 3.82
N LYS A 62 15.48 4.49 4.83
CA LYS A 62 14.06 4.17 4.66
C LYS A 62 13.41 5.03 3.56
N LYS A 63 13.68 6.34 3.51
CA LYS A 63 13.16 7.20 2.43
C LYS A 63 13.68 6.77 1.05
N TYR A 64 14.97 6.42 0.90
CA TYR A 64 15.53 6.04 -0.40
C TYR A 64 14.96 4.72 -0.91
N ILE A 65 14.74 3.74 -0.03
CA ILE A 65 14.09 2.47 -0.37
C ILE A 65 12.66 2.71 -0.88
N LEU A 66 11.89 3.58 -0.22
CA LEU A 66 10.52 3.92 -0.64
C LEU A 66 10.48 4.73 -1.96
N TRP A 67 11.39 5.69 -2.13
CA TRP A 67 11.50 6.48 -3.35
C TRP A 67 11.90 5.64 -4.57
N ALA A 68 12.71 4.60 -4.40
CA ALA A 68 13.09 3.69 -5.50
C ALA A 68 11.87 3.02 -6.14
N VAL A 69 10.86 2.63 -5.34
CA VAL A 69 9.62 2.00 -5.84
C VAL A 69 8.75 3.00 -6.60
N ALA A 70 8.62 4.23 -6.10
CA ALA A 70 7.91 5.30 -6.78
C ALA A 70 8.56 5.66 -8.13
N PHE A 71 9.89 5.78 -8.15
CA PHE A 71 10.65 6.03 -9.39
C PHE A 71 10.53 4.88 -10.39
N GLY A 72 10.65 3.63 -9.94
CA GLY A 72 10.45 2.45 -10.79
C GLY A 72 9.05 2.38 -11.41
N THR A 73 8.01 2.75 -10.65
CA THR A 73 6.62 2.83 -11.15
C THR A 73 6.48 3.93 -12.21
N MET A 74 7.09 5.09 -11.99
CA MET A 74 7.08 6.21 -12.93
C MET A 74 7.75 5.85 -14.26
N VAL A 75 8.95 5.25 -14.22
CA VAL A 75 9.68 4.80 -15.41
C VAL A 75 8.95 3.65 -16.10
N GLY A 76 8.43 2.67 -15.35
CA GLY A 76 7.73 1.50 -15.88
C GLY A 76 6.39 1.82 -16.57
N THR A 77 5.73 2.91 -16.20
CA THR A 77 4.41 3.30 -16.75
C THR A 77 4.43 3.47 -18.28
N PHE A 78 5.48 4.09 -18.83
CA PHE A 78 5.58 4.36 -20.27
C PHE A 78 5.71 3.09 -21.14
N PRO A 79 6.69 2.18 -20.92
CA PRO A 79 6.79 0.95 -21.70
C PRO A 79 5.58 0.03 -21.49
N ILE A 80 5.04 -0.05 -20.27
CA ILE A 80 3.82 -0.83 -19.99
C ILE A 80 2.63 -0.29 -20.81
N ASN A 81 2.45 1.03 -20.93
CA ASN A 81 1.40 1.63 -21.76
C ASN A 81 1.57 1.27 -23.26
N VAL A 82 2.80 1.33 -23.78
CA VAL A 82 3.08 0.88 -25.16
C VAL A 82 2.71 -0.61 -25.35
N LEU A 83 3.00 -1.47 -24.38
CA LEU A 83 2.60 -2.88 -24.42
C LEU A 83 1.07 -3.06 -24.36
N TYR A 84 0.36 -2.27 -23.54
CA TYR A 84 -1.12 -2.26 -23.51
C TYR A 84 -1.72 -1.91 -24.88
N VAL A 85 -1.17 -0.92 -25.58
CA VAL A 85 -1.62 -0.49 -26.91
C VAL A 85 -1.26 -1.53 -27.98
N GLN A 86 -0.09 -2.17 -27.91
CA GLN A 86 0.32 -3.15 -28.90
C GLN A 86 -0.35 -4.52 -28.71
N TYR A 87 -0.14 -5.15 -27.56
CA TYR A 87 -0.46 -6.55 -27.27
C TYR A 87 -1.78 -6.76 -26.52
N GLY A 88 -2.26 -5.76 -25.78
CA GLY A 88 -3.49 -5.84 -25.00
C GLY A 88 -3.24 -5.74 -23.50
N ALA A 89 -4.29 -5.89 -22.70
CA ALA A 89 -4.21 -5.82 -21.25
C ALA A 89 -3.84 -7.15 -20.60
N LYS A 90 -4.21 -8.29 -21.20
CA LYS A 90 -4.04 -9.60 -20.56
C LYS A 90 -2.61 -9.89 -20.16
N LEU A 91 -1.68 -9.86 -21.13
CA LEU A 91 -0.28 -10.23 -20.90
C LEU A 91 0.50 -9.17 -20.13
N PRO A 92 0.47 -7.86 -20.47
CA PRO A 92 1.23 -6.84 -19.73
C PRO A 92 0.78 -6.71 -18.27
N PHE A 93 -0.53 -6.80 -17.98
CA PHE A 93 -0.99 -6.79 -16.59
C PHE A 93 -0.58 -8.05 -15.83
N PHE A 94 -0.66 -9.23 -16.46
CA PHE A 94 -0.18 -10.48 -15.88
C PHE A 94 1.33 -10.42 -15.54
N PHE A 95 2.18 -10.00 -16.48
CA PHE A 95 3.61 -9.90 -16.23
C PHE A 95 3.96 -8.82 -15.20
N ALA A 96 3.23 -7.71 -15.13
CA ALA A 96 3.39 -6.72 -14.06
C ALA A 96 3.03 -7.30 -12.67
N GLY A 97 1.96 -8.08 -12.58
CA GLY A 97 1.57 -8.80 -11.37
C GLY A 97 2.60 -9.85 -10.93
N VAL A 98 3.07 -10.67 -11.87
CA VAL A 98 4.15 -11.66 -11.62
C VAL A 98 5.43 -10.96 -11.19
N LEU A 99 5.84 -9.87 -11.84
CA LEU A 99 7.02 -9.09 -11.45
C LEU A 99 6.86 -8.54 -10.02
N SER A 100 5.70 -7.99 -9.67
CA SER A 100 5.40 -7.54 -8.30
C SER A 100 5.48 -8.69 -7.29
N ALA A 101 4.90 -9.85 -7.60
CA ALA A 101 4.98 -11.00 -6.71
C ALA A 101 6.42 -11.52 -6.54
N VAL A 102 7.20 -11.55 -7.62
CA VAL A 102 8.61 -11.96 -7.60
C VAL A 102 9.46 -10.98 -6.79
N THR A 103 9.33 -9.66 -6.97
CA THR A 103 10.09 -8.69 -6.17
C THR A 103 9.70 -8.74 -4.69
N THR A 104 8.40 -8.85 -4.37
CA THR A 104 7.93 -9.05 -2.99
C THR A 104 8.48 -10.35 -2.41
N GLY A 105 8.38 -11.48 -3.11
CA GLY A 105 8.87 -12.78 -2.63
C GLY A 105 10.40 -12.89 -2.54
N LEU A 106 11.16 -12.14 -3.35
CA LEU A 106 12.61 -12.05 -3.23
C LEU A 106 13.07 -11.11 -2.11
N THR A 107 12.20 -10.21 -1.61
CA THR A 107 12.56 -9.22 -0.58
C THR A 107 13.09 -9.86 0.71
N PRO A 108 12.47 -10.93 1.29
CA PRO A 108 13.05 -11.61 2.43
C PRO A 108 14.24 -12.51 2.06
N TRP A 109 14.29 -13.09 0.86
CA TRP A 109 15.44 -13.92 0.45
C TRP A 109 16.72 -13.09 0.34
N ALA A 110 16.62 -11.91 -0.29
CA ALA A 110 17.68 -10.90 -0.34
C ALA A 110 18.08 -10.40 1.07
N ALA A 111 17.25 -10.65 2.08
CA ALA A 111 17.51 -10.30 3.47
C ALA A 111 17.92 -11.48 4.37
N ALA A 112 17.83 -12.77 3.97
CA ALA A 112 17.77 -13.87 4.94
C ALA A 112 18.63 -15.14 4.72
N SER A 113 18.77 -15.67 3.49
CA SER A 113 19.65 -16.83 3.19
C SER A 113 19.67 -18.04 4.20
N GLY A 114 18.53 -18.47 4.77
CA GLY A 114 18.42 -19.61 5.71
C GLY A 114 17.02 -20.27 5.76
N SER A 115 16.91 -21.55 6.15
CA SER A 115 15.76 -22.47 5.92
C SER A 115 15.35 -23.29 7.18
N MET A 116 14.27 -24.10 7.28
CA MET A 116 13.00 -24.25 6.52
C MET A 116 11.85 -24.78 7.44
N TRP A 117 10.67 -24.13 7.44
CA TRP A 117 9.31 -24.66 7.14
C TRP A 117 8.74 -25.91 7.87
N ILE A 118 7.68 -25.72 8.69
CA ILE A 118 6.56 -26.69 8.89
C ILE A 118 5.33 -26.09 9.62
N PHE A 119 5.49 -25.04 10.44
CA PHE A 119 4.39 -24.43 11.24
C PHE A 119 3.41 -23.52 10.47
N ILE A 120 3.32 -23.69 9.16
CA ILE A 120 2.68 -22.79 8.18
C ILE A 120 1.13 -22.80 8.23
N ALA A 121 0.52 -23.71 8.98
CA ALA A 121 -0.91 -23.99 8.87
C ALA A 121 -1.88 -23.06 9.63
N LEU A 122 -1.43 -22.21 10.60
CA LEU A 122 -2.34 -21.83 11.70
C LEU A 122 -2.45 -20.37 12.20
N ARG A 123 -1.69 -19.36 11.72
CA ARG A 123 -1.71 -18.02 12.38
C ARG A 123 -1.86 -16.83 11.42
N PHE A 124 -3.11 -16.39 11.25
CA PHE A 124 -3.52 -15.30 10.33
C PHE A 124 -3.68 -13.90 10.99
N LEU A 125 -3.19 -13.66 12.22
CA LEU A 125 -3.61 -12.46 12.99
C LEU A 125 -2.57 -11.72 13.86
N GLN A 126 -1.28 -12.07 13.87
CA GLN A 126 -0.30 -11.38 14.75
C GLN A 126 1.13 -11.38 14.17
N ILE A 127 1.49 -10.37 13.36
CA ILE A 127 2.78 -10.35 12.59
C ILE A 127 3.66 -9.12 12.90
N CYS A 128 3.80 -8.76 14.18
CA CYS A 128 4.84 -7.80 14.58
C CYS A 128 5.52 -8.12 15.92
N ASP A 129 5.06 -9.16 16.63
CA ASP A 129 5.63 -9.59 17.92
C ASP A 129 5.48 -11.12 18.09
N SER A 130 6.12 -11.88 17.19
CA SER A 130 6.25 -13.34 17.34
C SER A 130 7.46 -13.89 16.58
N SER A 131 8.03 -14.99 17.09
CA SER A 131 9.30 -15.59 16.65
C SER A 131 9.32 -16.18 15.23
N LEU A 132 8.23 -16.05 14.47
CA LEU A 132 8.19 -16.37 13.04
C LEU A 132 8.68 -15.20 12.17
N GLY A 133 8.73 -13.98 12.69
CA GLY A 133 9.36 -12.84 12.03
C GLY A 133 8.58 -12.25 10.84
N TRP A 134 9.02 -11.05 10.45
CA TRP A 134 8.42 -10.22 9.41
C TRP A 134 8.51 -10.82 7.99
N LYS A 135 9.46 -11.72 7.76
CA LYS A 135 9.82 -12.31 6.47
C LYS A 135 8.64 -13.04 5.80
N TRP A 136 7.78 -13.70 6.58
CA TRP A 136 6.62 -14.44 6.07
C TRP A 136 5.51 -13.58 5.47
N SER A 137 5.36 -12.33 5.91
CA SER A 137 4.38 -11.40 5.37
C SER A 137 4.53 -11.30 3.85
N PHE A 138 5.76 -11.13 3.37
CA PHE A 138 6.08 -11.02 1.94
C PHE A 138 5.78 -12.29 1.16
N TYR A 139 6.15 -13.47 1.69
CA TYR A 139 5.91 -14.74 1.02
C TYR A 139 4.41 -15.02 0.85
N LEU A 140 3.60 -14.74 1.87
CA LEU A 140 2.14 -14.89 1.80
C LEU A 140 1.51 -13.91 0.81
N HIS A 141 1.94 -12.64 0.80
CA HIS A 141 1.45 -11.63 -0.14
C HIS A 141 1.86 -11.92 -1.59
N ALA A 142 3.11 -12.36 -1.81
CA ALA A 142 3.58 -12.83 -3.11
C ALA A 142 2.78 -14.04 -3.62
N ALA A 143 2.52 -15.04 -2.76
CA ALA A 143 1.71 -16.21 -3.12
C ALA A 143 0.25 -15.83 -3.45
N ALA A 144 -0.38 -14.98 -2.63
CA ALA A 144 -1.72 -14.47 -2.89
C ALA A 144 -1.79 -13.70 -4.23
N CYS A 145 -0.79 -12.87 -4.52
CA CYS A 145 -0.66 -12.17 -5.79
C CYS A 145 -0.58 -13.15 -6.97
N LEU A 146 0.29 -14.16 -6.92
CA LEU A 146 0.38 -15.19 -7.97
C LEU A 146 -0.93 -15.95 -8.18
N VAL A 147 -1.67 -16.29 -7.11
CA VAL A 147 -2.98 -16.95 -7.22
C VAL A 147 -3.99 -16.04 -7.92
N VAL A 148 -4.10 -14.77 -7.51
CA VAL A 148 -5.05 -13.81 -8.09
C VAL A 148 -4.70 -13.51 -9.57
N PHE A 149 -3.42 -13.35 -9.90
CA PHE A 149 -3.00 -13.18 -11.31
C PHE A 149 -3.09 -14.47 -12.14
N GLY A 150 -3.00 -15.65 -11.51
CA GLY A 150 -3.35 -16.93 -12.11
C GLY A 150 -4.83 -17.00 -12.50
N VAL A 151 -5.73 -16.59 -11.60
CA VAL A 151 -7.17 -16.46 -11.90
C VAL A 151 -7.40 -15.43 -13.03
N TRP A 152 -6.72 -14.28 -12.99
CA TRP A 152 -6.79 -13.28 -14.06
C TRP A 152 -6.42 -13.85 -15.43
N VAL A 153 -5.26 -14.51 -15.57
CA VAL A 153 -4.81 -14.99 -16.88
C VAL A 153 -5.67 -16.16 -17.41
N LEU A 154 -6.36 -16.89 -16.54
CA LEU A 154 -7.32 -17.91 -16.94
C LEU A 154 -8.69 -17.33 -17.35
N VAL A 155 -9.21 -16.36 -16.60
CA VAL A 155 -10.59 -15.85 -16.76
C VAL A 155 -10.67 -14.65 -17.72
N TYR A 156 -9.66 -13.78 -17.77
CA TYR A 156 -9.68 -12.59 -18.63
C TYR A 156 -9.31 -12.91 -20.08
N LYS A 157 -9.94 -12.20 -21.02
CA LYS A 157 -9.52 -12.07 -22.42
C LYS A 157 -9.71 -10.63 -22.87
N ASP A 158 -8.80 -10.16 -23.72
CA ASP A 158 -8.85 -8.80 -24.28
C ASP A 158 -10.06 -8.56 -25.19
N ASP A 159 -10.53 -9.60 -25.89
CA ASP A 159 -11.72 -9.53 -26.72
C ASP A 159 -12.90 -10.31 -26.10
N PRO A 160 -14.03 -9.64 -25.76
CA PRO A 160 -15.23 -10.30 -25.26
C PRO A 160 -15.91 -11.21 -26.31
N GLN A 161 -15.68 -11.02 -27.61
CA GLN A 161 -16.20 -11.87 -28.70
C GLN A 161 -15.61 -13.29 -28.62
N LEU A 162 -14.34 -13.39 -28.23
CA LEU A 162 -13.61 -14.65 -28.08
C LEU A 162 -13.87 -15.36 -26.73
N HIS A 163 -14.79 -14.83 -25.90
CA HIS A 163 -14.98 -15.28 -24.54
C HIS A 163 -16.28 -16.09 -24.35
N LYS A 164 -16.16 -17.41 -24.15
CA LYS A 164 -17.28 -18.36 -24.06
C LYS A 164 -18.36 -17.97 -23.03
N SER A 165 -17.96 -17.36 -21.91
CA SER A 165 -18.89 -16.93 -20.84
C SER A 165 -19.65 -15.64 -21.14
N VAL A 166 -19.24 -14.84 -22.14
CA VAL A 166 -19.97 -13.62 -22.54
C VAL A 166 -21.21 -14.02 -23.33
N SER A 167 -22.36 -13.44 -22.98
CA SER A 167 -23.62 -13.66 -23.71
C SER A 167 -23.77 -12.69 -24.89
N GLY A 168 -24.58 -13.02 -25.89
CA GLY A 168 -24.87 -12.08 -26.99
C GLY A 168 -25.54 -10.79 -26.52
N LYS A 169 -26.42 -10.87 -25.50
CA LYS A 169 -27.04 -9.69 -24.87
C LYS A 169 -26.02 -8.84 -24.11
N GLU A 170 -25.02 -9.47 -23.49
CA GLU A 170 -23.93 -8.78 -22.80
C GLU A 170 -22.92 -8.18 -23.79
N LEU A 171 -22.55 -8.91 -24.85
CA LEU A 171 -21.68 -8.44 -25.92
C LEU A 171 -22.25 -7.21 -26.60
N GLY A 172 -23.55 -7.23 -26.97
CA GLY A 172 -24.24 -6.07 -27.51
C GLY A 172 -24.27 -4.87 -26.57
N ARG A 173 -24.31 -5.09 -25.24
CA ARG A 173 -24.15 -4.02 -24.23
C ARG A 173 -22.70 -3.50 -24.14
N ILE A 174 -21.70 -4.35 -24.36
CA ILE A 174 -20.27 -4.00 -24.32
C ILE A 174 -19.82 -3.27 -25.59
N GLN A 175 -20.44 -3.57 -26.74
CA GLN A 175 -20.12 -2.99 -28.04
C GLN A 175 -21.00 -1.77 -28.40
N LYS A 176 -22.10 -1.53 -27.68
CA LYS A 176 -22.96 -0.35 -27.87
C LYS A 176 -22.14 0.95 -27.85
N ASN A 177 -22.36 1.80 -28.85
CA ASN A 177 -21.71 3.10 -29.05
C ASN A 177 -20.17 3.06 -29.26
N LYS A 178 -19.57 1.90 -29.57
CA LYS A 178 -18.17 1.81 -29.98
C LYS A 178 -18.04 1.92 -31.51
N SER A 179 -17.00 2.59 -31.99
CA SER A 179 -16.68 2.62 -33.42
C SER A 179 -16.01 1.32 -33.87
N GLU A 180 -16.00 1.05 -35.17
CA GLU A 180 -15.38 -0.17 -35.72
C GLU A 180 -13.91 -0.32 -35.33
N ALA A 181 -13.16 0.79 -35.22
CA ALA A 181 -11.77 0.79 -34.72
C ALA A 181 -11.62 0.29 -33.26
N HIS A 182 -12.71 0.25 -32.48
CA HIS A 182 -12.77 -0.31 -31.11
C HIS A 182 -13.45 -1.69 -31.03
N ILE A 183 -14.02 -2.18 -32.14
CA ILE A 183 -14.70 -3.48 -32.25
C ILE A 183 -13.86 -4.47 -33.07
N GLY A 184 -13.04 -3.95 -33.99
CA GLY A 184 -12.19 -4.72 -34.89
C GLY A 184 -11.25 -5.65 -34.14
N HIS A 185 -11.25 -6.91 -34.59
CA HIS A 185 -10.45 -7.98 -34.05
C HIS A 185 -8.95 -7.63 -34.03
N ARG A 186 -8.24 -7.98 -32.95
CA ARG A 186 -6.80 -7.68 -32.76
C ARG A 186 -5.90 -8.65 -33.54
N ASP A 187 -6.41 -9.23 -34.63
CA ASP A 187 -5.98 -10.50 -35.22
C ASP A 187 -4.88 -10.32 -36.28
N GLY A 188 -3.83 -9.57 -35.94
CA GLY A 188 -2.51 -9.59 -36.61
C GLY A 188 -2.40 -9.12 -38.07
N LYS A 189 -3.48 -9.06 -38.85
CA LYS A 189 -3.52 -8.67 -40.26
C LYS A 189 -4.46 -7.48 -40.45
N GLY A 190 -3.91 -6.34 -40.87
CA GLY A 190 -4.70 -5.14 -41.15
C GLY A 190 -4.82 -4.14 -39.99
N LYS A 191 -3.73 -3.83 -39.28
CA LYS A 191 -3.69 -2.60 -38.48
C LYS A 191 -3.51 -1.40 -39.42
N SER A 192 -4.54 -0.55 -39.52
CA SER A 192 -4.26 0.88 -39.61
C SER A 192 -3.42 1.24 -38.38
N LYS A 193 -2.29 1.91 -38.60
CA LYS A 193 -1.39 2.29 -37.51
C LYS A 193 -2.11 3.37 -36.69
N LEU A 194 -2.77 2.98 -35.59
CA LEU A 194 -3.37 3.92 -34.66
C LEU A 194 -2.25 4.77 -34.04
N VAL A 195 -1.96 5.91 -34.66
CA VAL A 195 -0.95 6.86 -34.19
C VAL A 195 -1.55 7.60 -33.01
N VAL A 196 -1.25 7.13 -31.80
CA VAL A 196 -1.64 7.82 -30.56
C VAL A 196 -0.94 9.17 -30.51
N PRO A 197 -1.67 10.31 -30.47
CA PRO A 197 -1.08 11.64 -30.52
C PRO A 197 -0.57 12.06 -29.13
N TYR A 198 0.46 11.36 -28.62
CA TYR A 198 0.99 11.52 -27.26
C TYR A 198 1.25 12.98 -26.86
N ARG A 199 1.85 13.79 -27.75
CA ARG A 199 2.12 15.22 -27.48
C ARG A 199 0.84 16.02 -27.19
N SER A 200 -0.21 15.81 -27.97
CA SER A 200 -1.51 16.47 -27.79
C SER A 200 -2.23 16.00 -26.53
N ILE A 201 -2.00 14.76 -26.10
CA ILE A 201 -2.54 14.21 -24.85
C ILE A 201 -1.82 14.84 -23.64
N PHE A 202 -0.49 14.84 -23.61
CA PHE A 202 0.28 15.41 -22.49
C PHE A 202 0.12 16.93 -22.34
N LEU A 203 -0.16 17.65 -23.42
CA LEU A 203 -0.42 19.09 -23.42
C LEU A 203 -1.92 19.44 -23.25
N SER A 204 -2.80 18.46 -23.09
CA SER A 204 -4.22 18.71 -22.87
C SER A 204 -4.46 19.29 -21.46
N PRO A 205 -5.16 20.44 -21.32
CA PRO A 205 -5.46 21.01 -20.01
C PRO A 205 -6.16 20.02 -19.07
N VAL A 206 -7.08 19.20 -19.59
CA VAL A 206 -7.81 18.19 -18.80
C VAL A 206 -6.85 17.13 -18.23
N VAL A 207 -5.89 16.66 -19.03
CA VAL A 207 -4.90 15.66 -18.59
C VAL A 207 -3.98 16.25 -17.54
N ILE A 208 -3.50 17.48 -17.74
CA ILE A 208 -2.67 18.21 -16.78
C ILE A 208 -3.42 18.41 -15.45
N THR A 209 -4.70 18.82 -15.49
CA THR A 209 -5.54 18.96 -14.28
C THR A 209 -5.71 17.64 -13.54
N VAL A 210 -6.00 16.53 -14.24
CA VAL A 210 -6.11 15.20 -13.62
C VAL A 210 -4.79 14.77 -12.98
N TRP A 211 -3.65 15.05 -13.63
CA TRP A 211 -2.33 14.75 -13.10
C TRP A 211 -1.98 15.56 -11.84
N LEU A 212 -2.28 16.86 -11.83
CA LEU A 212 -2.08 17.72 -10.65
C LEU A 212 -2.97 17.30 -9.48
N CYS A 213 -4.22 16.90 -9.77
CA CYS A 213 -5.15 16.36 -8.78
C CYS A 213 -4.61 15.06 -8.16
N ALA A 214 -4.24 14.08 -9.00
CA ALA A 214 -3.67 12.81 -8.55
C ALA A 214 -2.34 12.98 -7.80
N PHE A 215 -1.49 13.91 -8.21
CA PHE A 215 -0.26 14.27 -7.47
C PHE A 215 -0.58 14.80 -6.07
N THR A 216 -1.58 15.68 -5.95
CA THR A 216 -2.01 16.26 -4.68
C THR A 216 -2.59 15.18 -3.75
N GLU A 217 -3.46 14.33 -4.28
CA GLU A 217 -4.09 13.20 -3.58
C GLU A 217 -3.03 12.22 -3.04
N LEU A 218 -2.13 11.75 -3.90
CA LEU A 218 -1.06 10.81 -3.52
C LEU A 218 -0.08 11.43 -2.50
N SER A 219 0.30 12.70 -2.69
CA SER A 219 1.20 13.39 -1.76
C SER A 219 0.57 13.55 -0.38
N THR A 220 -0.72 13.91 -0.33
CA THR A 220 -1.48 14.05 0.93
C THR A 220 -1.63 12.72 1.64
N LEU A 221 -1.98 11.65 0.92
CA LEU A 221 -2.11 10.30 1.47
C LEU A 221 -0.78 9.80 2.05
N ILE A 222 0.32 9.94 1.32
CA ILE A 222 1.66 9.52 1.78
C ILE A 222 2.09 10.33 3.01
N LEU A 223 1.86 11.65 3.04
CA LEU A 223 2.18 12.51 4.17
C LEU A 223 1.41 12.09 5.42
N ILE A 224 0.09 11.89 5.32
CA ILE A 224 -0.74 11.44 6.44
C ILE A 224 -0.30 10.05 6.90
N ALA A 225 -0.13 9.09 5.99
CA ALA A 225 0.27 7.72 6.34
C ALA A 225 1.66 7.64 7.01
N THR A 226 2.59 8.50 6.61
CA THR A 226 3.95 8.52 7.17
C THR A 226 4.01 9.21 8.53
N TYR A 227 3.36 10.37 8.67
CA TYR A 227 3.53 11.22 9.85
C TYR A 227 2.42 11.09 10.90
N ALA A 228 1.22 10.63 10.54
CA ALA A 228 0.15 10.46 11.53
C ALA A 228 0.53 9.49 12.67
N PRO A 229 1.12 8.30 12.44
CA PRO A 229 1.52 7.41 13.55
C PRO A 229 2.56 8.06 14.47
N ILE A 230 3.49 8.84 13.91
CA ILE A 230 4.51 9.58 14.67
C ILE A 230 3.86 10.70 15.49
N TYR A 231 2.91 11.43 14.91
CA TYR A 231 2.19 12.52 15.59
C TYR A 231 1.32 11.99 16.74
N PHE A 232 0.53 10.94 16.50
CA PHE A 232 -0.30 10.31 17.54
C PHE A 232 0.55 9.79 18.72
N ARG A 233 1.71 9.19 18.45
CA ARG A 233 2.61 8.70 19.51
C ARG A 233 3.40 9.81 20.21
N SER A 234 4.08 10.68 19.46
CA SER A 234 5.09 11.60 20.00
C SER A 234 4.54 12.97 20.41
N VAL A 235 3.34 13.36 19.95
CA VAL A 235 2.70 14.65 20.30
C VAL A 235 1.45 14.43 21.13
N LEU A 236 0.59 13.47 20.75
CA LEU A 236 -0.66 13.19 21.46
C LEU A 236 -0.52 12.09 22.53
N GLY A 237 0.59 11.36 22.55
CA GLY A 237 0.90 10.37 23.59
C GLY A 237 0.07 9.08 23.52
N PHE A 238 -0.61 8.78 22.41
CA PHE A 238 -1.38 7.54 22.26
C PHE A 238 -0.47 6.33 21.99
N ASP A 239 -0.81 5.18 22.57
CA ASP A 239 -0.16 3.90 22.27
C ASP A 239 -0.52 3.45 20.84
N ALA A 240 0.48 3.55 19.95
CA ALA A 240 0.36 3.31 18.52
C ALA A 240 0.26 1.80 18.17
N ASN A 241 -0.84 1.18 18.60
CA ASN A 241 -1.23 -0.15 18.16
C ASN A 241 -1.60 -0.10 16.66
N ILE A 242 -1.20 -1.13 15.89
CA ILE A 242 -1.51 -1.20 14.44
C ILE A 242 -3.03 -1.19 14.15
N LEU A 243 -3.87 -1.63 15.10
CA LEU A 243 -5.33 -1.49 14.99
C LEU A 243 -5.79 -0.03 14.88
N SER A 244 -5.10 0.92 15.53
CA SER A 244 -5.48 2.34 15.61
C SER A 244 -5.55 3.05 14.24
N PHE A 245 -5.00 2.46 13.18
CA PHE A 245 -5.05 3.02 11.83
C PHE A 245 -6.32 2.64 11.05
N VAL A 246 -7.06 1.61 11.48
CA VAL A 246 -8.29 1.11 10.82
C VAL A 246 -9.50 1.16 11.74
N PHE A 247 -9.29 0.95 13.04
CA PHE A 247 -10.27 1.14 14.07
C PHE A 247 -9.73 2.18 15.05
N PHE A 248 -10.46 3.27 15.27
CA PHE A 248 -10.25 4.13 16.44
C PHE A 248 -10.63 3.34 17.71
N THR A 249 -9.79 2.39 18.11
CA THR A 249 -9.86 1.79 19.44
C THR A 249 -9.25 2.78 20.41
N ASP A 250 -10.11 3.64 20.93
CA ASP A 250 -9.80 4.70 21.90
C ASP A 250 -9.41 4.08 23.24
N LYS A 251 -8.20 3.53 23.29
CA LYS A 251 -7.51 3.13 24.52
C LYS A 251 -6.47 4.20 24.80
N PRO A 252 -6.66 5.02 25.86
CA PRO A 252 -5.66 6.00 26.23
C PRO A 252 -4.39 5.27 26.67
N ALA A 253 -3.22 5.90 26.48
CA ALA A 253 -1.96 5.27 26.84
C ALA A 253 -1.86 5.05 28.34
N VAL A 254 -1.21 3.96 28.75
CA VAL A 254 -1.21 3.45 30.15
C VAL A 254 -0.81 4.51 31.19
N TRP A 255 -0.01 5.51 30.81
CA TRP A 255 0.38 6.64 31.66
C TRP A 255 -0.77 7.57 32.08
N THR A 256 -1.96 7.47 31.50
CA THR A 256 -3.17 8.17 31.99
C THR A 256 -3.86 7.45 33.15
N GLU A 257 -3.62 6.14 33.31
CA GLU A 257 -4.09 5.36 34.46
C GLU A 257 -3.07 5.42 35.61
N SER A 258 -2.81 6.65 36.10
CA SER A 258 -2.32 6.79 37.47
C SER A 258 -3.43 6.31 38.42
N PRO A 259 -3.18 5.34 39.31
CA PRO A 259 -4.22 4.81 40.21
C PRO A 259 -4.83 5.87 41.15
N ASP A 260 -4.10 6.97 41.35
CA ASP A 260 -4.39 7.96 42.38
C ASP A 260 -4.61 9.37 41.79
N VAL A 261 -5.76 9.94 42.14
CA VAL A 261 -6.17 11.35 42.00
C VAL A 261 -6.51 11.84 40.58
N GLY A 262 -7.78 12.18 40.38
CA GLY A 262 -8.28 12.72 39.11
C GLY A 262 -7.90 14.18 38.84
N GLY A 263 -7.84 14.53 37.55
CA GLY A 263 -7.65 15.90 37.06
C GLY A 263 -6.44 16.04 36.14
N VAL A 264 -6.67 16.10 34.83
CA VAL A 264 -5.61 16.26 33.82
C VAL A 264 -4.96 17.65 33.96
N LYS A 265 -3.72 17.70 34.48
CA LYS A 265 -2.90 18.91 34.47
C LYS A 265 -2.28 19.13 33.09
N TYR A 266 -2.91 19.99 32.29
CA TYR A 266 -2.24 20.60 31.14
C TYR A 266 -1.15 21.57 31.61
N SER A 267 0.09 21.34 31.18
CA SER A 267 1.24 22.21 31.50
C SER A 267 1.17 23.51 30.69
N LYS A 268 0.64 24.58 31.30
CA LYS A 268 0.70 25.94 30.74
C LYS A 268 2.08 26.57 31.01
N ASN A 269 2.87 26.76 29.96
CA ASN A 269 4.11 27.56 30.00
C ASN A 269 3.83 28.98 29.49
N SER A 270 3.67 29.93 30.42
CA SER A 270 3.59 31.40 30.27
C SER A 270 3.13 31.92 31.65
N GLU A 271 3.69 32.97 32.27
CA GLU A 271 4.83 33.82 31.93
C GLU A 271 5.45 34.41 33.21
N LYS A 272 6.44 35.29 33.07
CA LYS A 272 7.06 36.01 34.19
C LYS A 272 6.11 37.09 34.74
N ASP A 273 5.90 37.15 36.04
CA ASP A 273 5.91 38.43 36.78
C ASP A 273 6.39 38.21 38.23
N GLY A 274 6.85 39.27 38.89
CA GLY A 274 7.67 39.18 40.10
C GLY A 274 6.99 39.59 41.42
N ARG A 275 7.54 39.02 42.50
CA ARG A 275 7.95 39.70 43.76
C ARG A 275 6.94 40.63 44.46
N ARG A 276 6.63 40.29 45.74
CA ARG A 276 5.73 40.95 46.74
C ARG A 276 4.26 40.55 46.62
N ASP A 277 3.45 40.45 47.68
CA ASP A 277 3.60 40.60 49.15
C ASP A 277 2.43 39.82 49.84
N GLU A 278 2.34 39.48 51.13
CA GLU A 278 3.18 39.63 52.36
C GLU A 278 2.89 38.42 53.30
N GLU A 279 3.66 38.19 54.37
CA GLU A 279 3.20 37.39 55.53
C GLU A 279 2.10 38.12 56.32
N ARG A 280 1.02 37.41 56.72
CA ARG A 280 0.44 37.64 58.06
C ARG A 280 -0.51 36.55 58.53
N GLY A 281 -0.18 35.95 59.68
CA GLY A 281 -1.17 35.32 60.55
C GLY A 281 -1.90 36.37 61.40
N GLY A 282 -3.12 36.02 61.79
CA GLY A 282 -4.03 36.64 62.76
C GLY A 282 -3.70 38.01 63.38
N ASP A 283 -4.67 38.93 63.29
CA ASP A 283 -5.36 39.33 64.52
C ASP A 283 -6.82 39.75 64.26
N VAL A 284 -7.69 39.65 65.27
CA VAL A 284 -9.14 39.90 65.17
C VAL A 284 -9.52 41.21 65.84
N LYS A 285 -10.34 42.05 65.16
CA LYS A 285 -11.30 42.95 65.82
C LYS A 285 -12.34 43.54 64.85
N ILE A 286 -13.61 43.20 65.14
CA ILE A 286 -14.90 43.83 64.74
C ILE A 286 -15.03 44.20 63.26
#